data_AF-A0A5C8LGB7-F1
#
_entry.id   AF-A0A5C8LGB7-F1
#
_cell.length_a   1.000
_cell.length_b   1.000
_cell.length_c   1.000
_cell.angle_alpha   90.00
_cell.angle_beta   90.00
_cell.angle_gamma   90.00
#
_symmetry.space_group_name_H-M   'P 1'
#
loop_
_entity.id
_entity.type
_entity.pdbx_description
1 polymer ?
#
loop_
_entity_poly.entity_id
_entity_poly.type
_entity_poly.pdbx_seq_one_letter_code
_entity_poly.pdbx_strand_id
1 'polypeptide(L)'
;MTLTEIRLLQPGEWQAAIQLADKTFRNVGEDSMGIAFTHVFSPSLHQSYGLFIEGEIVSFIGLVPEIMRIGAAKLNVYAIGAVCTGWNIEEKVTLRLFWIK
;
A
#
# COMPACT_ATOMS: atom_id res chain seq x y z
N MET A 1 -8.38 -19.36 16.44
CA MET A 1 -8.51 -17.93 16.11
C MET A 1 -7.45 -17.66 15.07
N THR A 2 -7.83 -17.12 13.92
CA THR A 2 -6.86 -16.70 12.92
C THR A 2 -6.09 -15.49 13.43
N LEU A 3 -4.77 -15.46 13.24
CA LEU A 3 -3.95 -14.34 13.63
C LEU A 3 -4.09 -13.22 12.59
N THR A 4 -4.76 -12.13 12.96
CA THR A 4 -4.99 -10.96 12.09
C THR A 4 -4.28 -9.73 12.65
N GLU A 5 -3.47 -9.08 11.84
CA GLU A 5 -2.64 -7.94 12.25
C GLU A 5 -2.69 -6.79 11.24
N ILE A 6 -2.83 -5.55 11.71
CA ILE A 6 -2.65 -4.34 10.88
C ILE A 6 -1.40 -3.63 11.38
N ARG A 7 -0.38 -3.53 10.54
CA ARG A 7 0.92 -2.97 10.93
C ARG A 7 1.73 -2.44 9.75
N LEU A 8 2.82 -1.75 10.06
CA LEU A 8 3.83 -1.35 9.07
C LEU A 8 4.46 -2.58 8.42
N LEU A 9 4.83 -2.43 7.15
CA LEU A 9 5.61 -3.43 6.42
C LEU A 9 7.04 -3.52 6.97
N GLN A 10 7.51 -4.75 7.15
CA GLN A 10 8.89 -5.07 7.46
C GLN A 10 9.73 -5.21 6.18
N PRO A 11 11.07 -5.08 6.25
CA PRO A 11 11.95 -5.15 5.07
C PRO A 11 11.76 -6.40 4.19
N GLY A 12 11.39 -7.55 4.77
CA GLY A 12 11.15 -8.79 4.03
C GLY A 12 9.79 -8.89 3.32
N GLU A 13 8.88 -7.96 3.56
CA GLU A 13 7.45 -8.10 3.17
C GLU A 13 7.11 -7.32 1.89
N TRP A 14 8.00 -6.45 1.42
CA TRP A 14 7.77 -5.59 0.26
C TRP A 14 7.53 -6.36 -1.03
N GLN A 15 8.23 -7.48 -1.23
CA GLN A 15 8.02 -8.30 -2.42
C GLN A 15 6.61 -8.91 -2.45
N ALA A 16 6.08 -9.32 -1.28
CA ALA A 16 4.72 -9.83 -1.17
C ALA A 16 3.68 -8.72 -1.44
N ALA A 17 3.93 -7.50 -0.96
CA ALA A 17 3.09 -6.34 -1.25
C ALA A 17 3.07 -5.98 -2.75
N ILE A 18 4.22 -6.03 -3.43
CA ILE A 18 4.31 -5.83 -4.89
C ILE A 18 3.52 -6.92 -5.61
N GLN A 19 3.68 -8.19 -5.22
CA GLN A 19 2.93 -9.29 -5.83
C GLN A 19 1.42 -9.17 -5.61
N LEU A 20 0.98 -8.70 -4.45
CA LEU A 20 -0.42 -8.40 -4.19
C LEU A 20 -0.93 -7.31 -5.14
N ALA A 21 -0.22 -6.18 -5.23
CA ALA A 21 -0.57 -5.09 -6.12
C ALA A 21 -0.56 -5.50 -7.61
N ASP A 22 0.43 -6.29 -8.04
CA ASP A 22 0.48 -6.84 -9.40
C ASP A 22 -0.75 -7.70 -9.70
N LYS A 23 -1.14 -8.58 -8.77
CA LYS A 23 -2.35 -9.41 -8.95
C LYS A 23 -3.62 -8.57 -9.02
N THR A 24 -3.65 -7.41 -8.35
CA THR A 24 -4.84 -6.55 -8.31
C THR A 24 -4.93 -5.61 -9.52
N PHE A 25 -3.81 -5.06 -9.99
CA PHE A 25 -3.83 -3.93 -10.94
C PHE A 25 -3.18 -4.21 -12.28
N ARG A 26 -2.22 -5.13 -12.35
CA ARG A 26 -1.37 -5.28 -13.53
C ARG A 26 -2.04 -6.13 -14.60
N ASN A 27 -2.12 -5.60 -15.81
CA ASN A 27 -2.53 -6.35 -16.99
C ASN A 27 -1.36 -7.08 -17.65
N VAL A 28 -1.69 -8.05 -18.51
CA VAL A 28 -0.68 -8.77 -19.29
C VAL A 28 0.04 -7.79 -20.21
N GLY A 29 1.36 -7.75 -20.12
CA GLY A 29 2.23 -6.86 -20.91
C GLY A 29 2.59 -5.54 -20.22
N GLU A 30 1.98 -5.23 -19.07
CA GLU A 30 2.38 -4.10 -18.23
C GLU A 30 3.54 -4.48 -17.30
N ASP A 31 4.38 -3.48 -17.02
CA ASP A 31 5.42 -3.57 -16.00
C ASP A 31 4.83 -3.91 -14.63
N SER A 32 5.64 -4.54 -13.77
CA SER A 32 5.28 -4.72 -12.36
C SER A 32 4.99 -3.37 -11.72
N MET A 33 3.99 -3.32 -10.84
CA MET A 33 3.68 -2.18 -9.97
C MET A 33 4.91 -1.73 -9.18
N GLY A 34 5.78 -2.66 -8.78
CA GLY A 34 7.04 -2.34 -8.10
C GLY A 34 8.03 -1.57 -8.97
N ILE A 35 7.96 -1.74 -10.30
CA ILE A 35 8.80 -1.02 -11.28
C ILE A 35 8.14 0.29 -11.67
N ALA A 36 6.83 0.28 -11.96
CA ALA A 36 6.08 1.46 -12.38
C ALA A 36 5.96 2.51 -11.26
N PHE A 37 5.88 2.08 -9.99
CA PHE A 37 5.63 2.94 -8.83
C PHE A 37 6.66 2.72 -7.71
N THR A 38 7.95 2.78 -8.04
CA THR A 38 9.06 2.50 -7.11
C THR A 38 8.95 3.18 -5.75
N HIS A 39 8.53 4.45 -5.71
CA HIS A 39 8.39 5.19 -4.45
C HIS A 39 7.32 4.63 -3.51
N VAL A 40 6.24 4.06 -4.05
CA VAL A 40 5.14 3.46 -3.29
C VAL A 40 5.61 2.20 -2.54
N PHE A 41 6.56 1.49 -3.12
CA PHE A 41 7.14 0.24 -2.58
C PHE A 41 8.52 0.43 -1.97
N SER A 42 8.86 1.65 -1.55
CA SER A 42 10.18 1.97 -1.03
C SER A 42 10.36 1.50 0.43
N PRO A 43 11.23 0.51 0.70
CA PRO A 43 11.46 0.04 2.05
C PRO A 43 12.03 1.13 2.95
N SER A 44 12.85 2.04 2.41
CA SER A 44 13.49 3.11 3.17
C SER A 44 12.50 4.11 3.79
N LEU A 45 11.25 4.16 3.33
CA LEU A 45 10.24 5.08 3.87
C LEU A 45 9.55 4.54 5.14
N HIS A 46 9.52 3.22 5.34
CA HIS A 46 8.98 2.55 6.54
C HIS A 46 7.62 3.07 7.05
N GLN A 47 6.72 3.44 6.14
CA GLN A 47 5.45 4.12 6.49
C GLN A 47 4.21 3.48 5.87
N SER A 48 4.37 2.55 4.94
CA SER A 48 3.25 1.81 4.33
C SER A 48 2.72 0.73 5.27
N TYR A 49 1.42 0.50 5.23
CA TYR A 49 0.73 -0.47 6.09
C TYR A 49 0.22 -1.67 5.29
N GLY A 50 0.15 -2.80 5.97
CA GLY A 50 -0.49 -4.02 5.48
C GLY A 50 -1.46 -4.59 6.50
N LEU A 51 -2.48 -5.27 6.01
CA LEU A 51 -3.26 -6.24 6.77
C LEU A 51 -2.66 -7.63 6.51
N PHE A 52 -2.36 -8.33 7.58
CA PHE A 52 -1.81 -9.68 7.57
C PHE A 52 -2.79 -10.66 8.19
N ILE A 53 -3.00 -11.80 7.54
CA ILE A 53 -3.78 -12.93 8.07
C ILE A 53 -2.86 -14.15 8.02
N GLU A 54 -2.61 -14.79 9.16
CA GLU A 54 -1.67 -15.91 9.27
C GLU A 54 -0.27 -15.56 8.72
N GLY A 55 0.17 -14.31 8.90
CA GLY A 55 1.45 -13.80 8.41
C GLY A 55 1.50 -13.42 6.92
N GLU A 56 0.44 -13.70 6.16
CA GLU A 56 0.35 -13.34 4.73
C GLU A 56 -0.30 -11.97 4.54
N ILE A 57 0.30 -11.12 3.70
CA ILE A 57 -0.28 -9.81 3.39
C ILE A 57 -1.49 -9.97 2.46
N VAL A 58 -2.65 -9.48 2.90
CA VAL A 58 -3.91 -9.59 2.16
C VAL A 58 -4.50 -8.23 1.76
N SER A 59 -4.01 -7.15 2.35
CA SER A 59 -4.34 -5.78 1.94
C SER A 59 -3.13 -4.87 2.15
N PHE A 60 -2.95 -3.88 1.28
CA PHE A 60 -1.81 -2.98 1.29
C PHE A 60 -2.26 -1.53 1.04
N ILE A 61 -1.64 -0.59 1.76
CA ILE A 61 -1.70 0.85 1.48
C ILE A 61 -0.28 1.43 1.44
N GLY A 62 0.10 1.93 0.27
CA GLY A 62 1.35 2.63 0.09
C GLY A 62 1.23 4.10 0.48
N LEU A 63 2.16 4.58 1.30
CA LEU A 63 2.28 5.98 1.67
C LEU A 63 3.62 6.51 1.17
N VAL A 64 3.63 7.67 0.51
CA VAL A 64 4.84 8.32 -0.02
C VAL A 64 4.86 9.77 0.47
N PRO A 65 5.91 10.26 1.14
CA PRO A 65 5.98 11.65 1.55
C PRO A 65 6.24 12.50 0.31
N GLU A 66 5.46 13.57 0.15
CA GLU A 66 5.50 14.44 -1.01
C GLU A 66 5.40 15.92 -0.60
N ILE A 67 5.87 16.79 -1.48
CA ILE A 67 5.70 18.25 -1.31
C ILE A 67 4.69 18.74 -2.34
N MET A 68 3.46 18.98 -1.88
CA MET A 68 2.41 19.60 -2.69
C MET A 68 2.63 21.12 -2.76
N ARG A 69 2.46 21.70 -3.96
CA ARG A 69 2.60 23.13 -4.21
C ARG A 69 1.28 23.73 -4.66
N ILE A 70 0.84 24.79 -4.00
CA ILE A 70 -0.38 25.53 -4.32
C ILE A 70 -0.03 27.01 -4.38
N GLY A 71 0.16 27.54 -5.59
CA GLY A 71 0.76 28.87 -5.78
C GLY A 71 2.14 28.96 -5.12
N ALA A 72 2.33 29.92 -4.21
CA ALA A 72 3.56 30.07 -3.44
C ALA A 72 3.64 29.15 -2.20
N ALA A 73 2.53 28.51 -1.80
CA ALA A 73 2.49 27.64 -0.62
C ALA A 73 3.13 26.27 -0.91
N LYS A 74 3.74 25.69 0.12
CA LYS A 74 4.28 24.32 0.12
C LYS A 74 3.68 23.55 1.30
N LEU A 75 3.20 22.35 1.04
CA LEU A 75 2.62 21.47 2.05
C LEU A 75 3.34 20.12 1.99
N ASN A 76 3.83 19.66 3.14
CA ASN A 76 4.27 18.27 3.27
C ASN A 76 3.02 17.41 3.40
N VAL A 77 2.85 16.49 2.47
CA VAL A 77 1.68 15.61 2.38
C VAL A 77 2.15 14.16 2.26
N TYR A 78 1.21 13.24 2.43
CA TYR A 78 1.41 11.86 2.01
C TYR A 78 0.55 11.58 0.78
N ALA A 79 1.19 11.21 -0.32
CA ALA A 79 0.50 10.59 -1.44
C ALA A 79 0.16 9.15 -1.06
N ILE A 80 -1.08 8.75 -1.34
CA ILE A 80 -1.58 7.39 -1.12
C ILE A 80 -1.58 6.66 -2.46
N GLY A 81 -0.99 5.47 -2.52
CA GLY A 81 -0.84 4.70 -3.75
C GLY A 81 -1.00 3.19 -3.56
N ALA A 82 -1.30 2.49 -4.66
CA ALA A 82 -1.45 1.03 -4.73
C ALA A 82 -2.35 0.42 -3.63
N VAL A 83 -3.41 1.12 -3.23
CA VAL A 83 -4.36 0.65 -2.22
C VAL A 83 -5.12 -0.57 -2.75
N CYS A 84 -4.80 -1.75 -2.25
CA CYS A 84 -5.39 -3.00 -2.76
C CYS A 84 -5.74 -3.99 -1.65
N THR A 85 -6.62 -4.90 -2.01
CA THR A 85 -7.07 -6.02 -1.19
C THR A 85 -7.17 -7.24 -2.08
N GLY A 86 -6.65 -8.37 -1.64
CA GLY A 86 -6.72 -9.62 -2.36
C GLY A 86 -8.16 -10.12 -2.51
N TRP A 87 -8.47 -10.79 -3.62
CA TRP A 87 -9.81 -11.30 -3.93
C TRP A 87 -10.23 -12.51 -3.07
N ASN A 88 -9.27 -13.18 -2.43
CA ASN A 88 -9.47 -14.43 -1.68
C ASN A 88 -9.75 -14.25 -0.19
N ILE A 89 -10.04 -13.03 0.27
CA ILE A 89 -10.39 -12.83 1.66
C ILE A 89 -11.89 -13.01 1.87
N GLU A 90 -12.27 -13.87 2.82
CA GLU A 90 -13.66 -14.02 3.24
C GLU A 90 -14.13 -12.82 4.10
N GLU A 91 -13.19 -12.18 4.80
CA GLU A 91 -13.47 -11.01 5.62
C GLU A 91 -13.57 -9.74 4.77
N LYS A 92 -14.60 -8.92 5.04
CA LYS A 92 -14.71 -7.59 4.42
C LYS A 92 -13.66 -6.65 5.01
N VAL A 93 -12.62 -6.37 4.23
CA VAL A 93 -11.65 -5.32 4.55
C VAL A 93 -12.14 -3.99 4.00
N THR A 94 -12.32 -3.01 4.88
CA THR A 94 -12.72 -1.65 4.49
C THR A 94 -11.62 -0.68 4.86
N LEU A 95 -11.05 0.01 3.86
CA LEU A 95 -10.22 1.17 4.08
C LEU A 95 -11.12 2.41 4.17
N ARG A 96 -11.17 3.07 5.33
CA ARG A 96 -11.94 4.30 5.53
C ARG A 96 -11.00 5.49 5.56
N LEU A 97 -11.07 6.32 4.52
CA LEU A 97 -10.45 7.65 4.52
C LEU A 97 -11.43 8.62 5.17
N PHE A 98 -11.06 9.17 6.33
CA PHE A 98 -11.87 10.18 7.02
C PHE A 98 -11.53 11.56 6.44
N TRP A 99 -12.53 12.25 5.91
CA TRP A 99 -12.45 13.69 5.68
C TRP A 99 -12.70 14.39 7.02
N ILE A 100 -11.63 14.84 7.67
CA ILE A 100 -11.73 15.74 8.82
C ILE A 100 -12.05 17.12 8.23
N LYS A 101 -13.25 17.63 8.54
CA LYS A 101 -13.69 18.98 8.16
C LYS A 101 -13.00 20.03 9.02
#